data_AF-A0A085Z1T4-F1
#
_entry.id   AF-A0A085Z1T4-F1
#
_cell.length_a   1.000
_cell.length_b   1.000
_cell.length_c   1.000
_cell.angle_alpha   90.00
_cell.angle_beta   90.00
_cell.angle_gamma   90.00
#
_symmetry.space_group_name_H-M   'P 1'
#
loop_
_entity.id
_entity.type
_entity.pdbx_description
1 polymer ?
#
loop_
_entity_poly.entity_id
_entity_poly.type
_entity_poly.pdbx_seq_one_letter_code
_entity_poly.pdbx_strand_id
1 'polypeptide(L)'
;MYFFNEPAKPFMSFTYYDIAFLILIVIINIYIFRNRKSIKINHLTKISTFLLFFILIPYLSNTIETRNIYKKFTIVDGFNLWYLIFKYPVWWSIGVLEILFLSNLQEKKSTNSTA
;
A
#
# COMPACT_ATOMS: atom_id res chain seq x y z
N MET A 1 27.49 15.60 3.07
CA MET A 1 26.58 14.94 2.11
C MET A 1 27.40 13.87 1.41
N TYR A 2 27.24 12.60 1.77
CA TYR A 2 28.06 11.52 1.21
C TYR A 2 27.38 11.01 -0.07
N PHE A 3 27.96 11.33 -1.21
CA PHE A 3 27.59 10.75 -2.49
C PHE A 3 28.36 9.45 -2.65
N PHE A 4 27.64 8.35 -2.88
CA PHE A 4 28.28 7.09 -3.26
C PHE A 4 28.52 7.12 -4.77
N ASN A 5 29.76 6.88 -5.20
CA ASN A 5 30.11 6.68 -6.61
C ASN A 5 29.76 5.26 -7.11
N GLU A 6 28.93 4.54 -6.36
CA GLU A 6 28.45 3.19 -6.71
C GLU A 6 27.10 3.30 -7.42
N PRO A 7 26.80 2.44 -8.40
CA PRO A 7 25.49 2.42 -9.03
C PRO A 7 24.39 2.10 -8.01
N ALA A 8 23.20 2.66 -8.22
CA ALA A 8 22.03 2.34 -7.43
C ALA A 8 21.74 0.84 -7.51
N LYS A 9 21.95 0.12 -6.41
CA LYS A 9 21.66 -1.31 -6.32
C LYS A 9 20.16 -1.50 -6.08
N PRO A 10 19.46 -2.36 -6.84
CA PRO A 10 18.06 -2.65 -6.60
C PRO A 10 17.94 -3.43 -5.30
N PHE A 11 17.37 -2.83 -4.26
CA PHE A 11 17.16 -3.51 -2.98
C PHE A 11 15.77 -3.28 -2.42
N MET A 12 15.23 -4.39 -1.90
CA MET A 12 13.97 -4.61 -1.21
C MET A 12 12.71 -4.13 -1.94
N SER A 13 11.80 -5.07 -2.21
CA SER A 13 10.46 -4.79 -2.75
C SER A 13 9.66 -3.81 -1.87
N PHE A 14 10.04 -3.66 -0.60
CA PHE A 14 9.43 -2.75 0.37
C PHE A 14 10.47 -1.82 0.99
N THR A 15 10.17 -0.52 0.94
CA THR A 15 10.94 0.52 1.62
C THR A 15 10.44 0.71 3.05
N TYR A 16 11.17 1.49 3.86
CA TYR A 16 10.74 1.81 5.22
C TYR A 16 9.37 2.53 5.26
N TYR A 17 9.06 3.34 4.24
CA TYR A 17 7.73 3.94 4.09
C TYR A 17 6.65 2.90 3.81
N ASP A 18 6.95 1.92 2.95
CA ASP A 18 5.99 0.88 2.63
C ASP A 18 5.67 0.03 3.87
N ILE A 19 6.68 -0.28 4.68
CA ILE A 19 6.51 -0.97 5.97
C ILE A 19 5.65 -0.14 6.93
N ALA A 20 5.89 1.17 7.03
CA ALA A 20 5.08 2.06 7.87
C ALA A 20 3.61 2.09 7.43
N PHE A 21 3.34 2.16 6.12
CA PHE A 21 1.98 2.06 5.58
C PHE A 21 1.34 0.72 5.88
N LEU A 22 2.08 -0.39 5.72
CA LEU A 22 1.58 -1.73 6.06
C LEU A 22 1.18 -1.84 7.53
N ILE A 23 2.01 -1.34 8.46
CA ILE A 23 1.70 -1.31 9.89
C ILE A 23 0.41 -0.51 10.14
N LEU A 24 0.28 0.66 9.53
CA LEU A 24 -0.91 1.50 9.65
C LEU A 24 -2.17 0.77 9.16
N ILE A 25 -2.09 0.10 8.00
CA ILE A 25 -3.18 -0.70 7.44
C ILE A 25 -3.57 -1.83 8.40
N VAL A 26 -2.59 -2.57 8.94
CA VAL A 26 -2.85 -3.65 9.90
C VAL A 26 -3.57 -3.13 11.15
N ILE A 27 -3.15 -1.99 11.69
CA ILE A 27 -3.80 -1.36 12.85
C ILE A 27 -5.25 -0.98 12.52
N ILE A 28 -5.49 -0.37 11.36
CA ILE A 28 -6.83 -0.01 10.89
C ILE A 28 -7.70 -1.27 10.74
N ASN A 29 -7.16 -2.34 10.16
CA ASN A 29 -7.87 -3.59 9.97
C ASN A 29 -8.25 -4.27 11.28
N ILE A 30 -7.33 -4.27 12.26
CA ILE A 30 -7.61 -4.76 13.62
C ILE A 30 -8.74 -3.95 14.26
N TYR A 31 -8.68 -2.61 14.14
CA TYR A 31 -9.73 -1.73 14.66
C TYR A 31 -11.09 -2.00 14.01
N ILE A 32 -11.13 -2.11 12.68
CA ILE A 32 -12.35 -2.43 11.92
C ILE A 32 -12.89 -3.79 12.33
N PHE A 33 -12.03 -4.80 12.42
CA PHE A 33 -12.42 -6.16 12.78
C PHE A 33 -13.03 -6.22 14.20
N ARG A 34 -12.42 -5.52 15.16
CA ARG A 34 -12.91 -5.44 16.54
C ARG A 34 -14.26 -4.74 16.62
N ASN A 35 -14.45 -3.68 15.84
CA ASN A 35 -15.65 -2.85 15.84
C ASN A 35 -16.63 -3.18 14.69
N ARG A 36 -16.52 -4.37 14.10
CA ARG A 36 -17.27 -4.75 12.88
C ARG A 36 -18.80 -4.64 13.01
N LYS A 37 -19.34 -4.68 14.23
CA LYS A 37 -20.79 -4.54 14.48
C LYS A 37 -21.25 -3.09 14.27
N SER A 38 -20.48 -2.09 14.71
CA SER A 38 -20.85 -0.67 14.64
C SER A 38 -20.48 -0.02 13.29
N ILE A 39 -19.45 -0.52 12.62
CA ILE A 39 -18.98 0.06 11.36
C ILE A 39 -19.90 -0.37 10.20
N LYS A 40 -20.34 0.60 9.39
CA LYS A 40 -21.05 0.37 8.14
C LYS A 40 -20.06 0.52 6.98
N ILE A 41 -19.82 -0.56 6.26
CA ILE A 41 -19.02 -0.55 5.04
C ILE A 41 -19.97 -0.17 3.91
N ASN A 42 -19.77 1.02 3.35
CA ASN A 42 -20.60 1.57 2.28
C ASN A 42 -19.84 1.48 0.95
N HIS A 43 -20.54 1.75 -0.16
CA HIS A 43 -19.89 1.81 -1.48
C HIS A 43 -18.75 2.85 -1.51
N LEU A 44 -18.95 3.98 -0.82
CA LEU A 44 -17.93 5.03 -0.70
C LEU A 44 -16.63 4.52 -0.03
N THR A 45 -16.74 3.70 1.02
CA THR A 45 -15.54 3.15 1.69
C THR A 45 -14.78 2.18 0.78
N LYS A 46 -15.49 1.42 -0.06
CA LYS A 46 -14.85 0.54 -1.05
C LYS A 46 -14.12 1.34 -2.13
N ILE A 47 -14.74 2.40 -2.65
CA ILE A 47 -14.10 3.32 -3.61
C ILE A 47 -12.87 3.99 -2.99
N SER A 48 -12.96 4.47 -1.75
CA SER A 48 -11.82 5.12 -1.10
C SER A 48 -10.66 4.15 -0.90
N THR A 49 -10.94 2.91 -0.47
CA THR A 49 -9.92 1.86 -0.36
C THR A 49 -9.30 1.56 -1.72
N PHE A 50 -10.11 1.44 -2.78
CA PHE A 50 -9.59 1.24 -4.12
C PHE A 50 -8.65 2.37 -4.56
N LEU A 51 -9.06 3.64 -4.45
CA LEU A 51 -8.22 4.79 -4.80
C LEU A 51 -6.92 4.82 -4.00
N LEU A 52 -7.00 4.49 -2.71
CA LEU A 52 -5.85 4.48 -1.81
C LEU A 52 -4.80 3.45 -2.23
N PHE A 53 -5.20 2.20 -2.50
CA PHE A 53 -4.28 1.11 -2.81
C PHE A 53 -3.85 1.04 -4.29
N PHE A 54 -4.73 1.43 -5.21
CA PHE A 54 -4.44 1.29 -6.65
C PHE A 54 -3.73 2.51 -7.23
N ILE A 55 -3.89 3.68 -6.61
CA ILE A 55 -3.35 4.95 -7.12
C ILE A 55 -2.42 5.58 -6.09
N LEU A 56 -2.95 5.93 -4.91
CA LEU A 56 -2.32 6.88 -4.02
C LEU A 56 -1.04 6.33 -3.34
N ILE A 57 -1.13 5.16 -2.71
CA ILE A 57 0.01 4.51 -2.05
C ILE A 57 1.13 4.15 -3.06
N PRO A 58 0.87 3.42 -4.17
CA PRO A 58 1.94 3.06 -5.08
C PRO A 58 2.60 4.30 -5.71
N TYR A 59 1.82 5.35 -6.02
CA TYR A 59 2.36 6.62 -6.50
C TYR A 59 3.28 7.30 -5.47
N LEU A 60 2.84 7.42 -4.20
CA LEU A 60 3.65 8.02 -3.14
C LEU A 60 4.91 7.21 -2.88
N SER A 61 4.78 5.89 -2.78
CA SER A 61 5.91 4.98 -2.55
C SER A 61 6.96 5.10 -3.65
N ASN A 62 6.53 5.14 -4.90
CA ASN A 62 7.42 5.30 -6.05
C ASN A 62 8.09 6.68 -6.05
N THR A 63 7.32 7.74 -5.82
CA THR A 63 7.84 9.13 -5.81
C THR A 63 8.89 9.33 -4.72
N ILE A 64 8.62 8.83 -3.52
CA ILE A 64 9.52 8.98 -2.38
C ILE A 64 10.81 8.18 -2.61
N GLU A 65 10.69 6.95 -3.09
CA GLU A 65 11.85 6.11 -3.37
C GLU A 65 12.71 6.70 -4.49
N THR A 66 12.09 7.17 -5.57
CA THR A 66 12.77 7.90 -6.65
C THR A 66 13.56 9.08 -6.09
N ARG A 67 12.93 9.91 -5.24
CA ARG A 67 13.60 11.06 -4.61
C ARG A 67 14.77 10.64 -3.72
N ASN A 68 14.66 9.51 -3.02
CA ASN A 68 15.74 8.99 -2.18
C ASN A 68 16.92 8.49 -3.02
N ILE A 69 16.66 7.84 -4.16
CA ILE A 69 17.69 7.39 -5.10
C ILE A 69 18.49 8.58 -5.62
N TYR A 70 17.82 9.61 -6.15
CA TYR A 70 18.48 10.81 -6.69
C TYR A 70 19.21 11.64 -5.61
N LYS A 71 18.87 11.47 -4.32
CA LYS A 71 19.62 12.10 -3.22
C LYS A 71 20.87 11.31 -2.83
N LYS A 72 20.88 10.00 -3.04
CA LYS A 72 21.91 9.09 -2.52
C LYS A 72 22.97 8.72 -3.57
N PHE A 73 22.57 8.61 -4.83
CA PHE A 73 23.42 8.17 -5.95
C PHE A 73 23.61 9.30 -6.96
N THR A 74 24.84 9.46 -7.43
CA THR A 74 25.20 10.45 -8.46
C THR A 74 24.88 9.97 -9.87
N ILE A 75 24.92 8.65 -10.11
CA ILE A 75 24.63 8.01 -11.39
C ILE A 75 23.36 7.19 -11.25
N VAL A 76 22.28 7.67 -11.85
CA VAL A 76 20.96 7.00 -11.88
C VAL A 76 20.59 6.77 -13.33
N ASP A 77 20.69 5.51 -13.77
CA ASP A 77 20.18 5.08 -15.08
C ASP A 77 18.69 4.70 -14.97
N GLY A 78 17.93 4.91 -16.04
CA GLY A 78 16.53 4.51 -16.13
C GLY A 78 16.34 3.01 -15.85
N PHE A 79 17.27 2.16 -16.29
CA PHE A 79 17.26 0.72 -15.97
C PHE A 79 17.30 0.43 -14.47
N ASN A 80 18.03 1.24 -13.69
CA ASN A 80 18.08 1.08 -12.23
C ASN A 80 16.75 1.45 -11.56
N LEU A 81 15.83 2.14 -12.25
CA LEU A 81 14.52 2.53 -11.72
C LEU A 81 13.40 1.56 -12.08
N TRP A 82 13.65 0.57 -12.96
CA TRP A 82 12.61 -0.39 -13.39
C TRP A 82 11.98 -1.15 -12.23
N TYR A 83 12.74 -1.43 -11.17
CA TYR A 83 12.21 -2.14 -10.01
C TYR A 83 11.06 -1.40 -9.33
N LEU A 84 10.97 -0.08 -9.48
CA LEU A 84 9.90 0.74 -8.92
C LEU A 84 8.54 0.45 -9.55
N ILE A 85 8.52 -0.01 -10.80
CA ILE A 85 7.28 -0.43 -11.48
C ILE A 85 6.66 -1.64 -10.78
N PHE A 86 7.48 -2.54 -10.24
CA PHE A 86 6.99 -3.72 -9.50
C PHE A 86 6.33 -3.37 -8.16
N LYS A 87 6.48 -2.14 -7.65
CA LYS A 87 5.75 -1.70 -6.46
C LYS A 87 4.24 -1.60 -6.69
N TYR A 88 3.81 -1.24 -7.91
CA TYR A 88 2.40 -1.13 -8.25
C TYR A 88 1.65 -2.47 -8.08
N PRO A 89 2.05 -3.57 -8.74
CA PRO A 89 1.35 -4.85 -8.60
C PRO A 89 1.40 -5.40 -7.16
N VAL A 90 2.45 -5.10 -6.39
CA VAL A 90 2.52 -5.45 -4.96
C VAL A 90 1.42 -4.73 -4.17
N TRP A 91 1.30 -3.41 -4.31
CA TRP A 91 0.26 -2.63 -3.64
C TRP A 91 -1.14 -2.96 -4.12
N TRP A 92 -1.31 -3.27 -5.40
CA TRP A 92 -2.59 -3.75 -5.94
C TRP A 92 -3.00 -5.07 -5.33
N SER A 93 -2.07 -6.01 -5.17
CA SER A 93 -2.35 -7.30 -4.54
C SER A 93 -2.85 -7.12 -3.10
N ILE A 94 -2.21 -6.23 -2.33
CA ILE A 94 -2.67 -5.87 -0.99
C ILE A 94 -4.05 -5.21 -1.03
N GLY A 95 -4.28 -4.30 -1.97
CA GLY A 95 -5.57 -3.64 -2.18
C GLY A 95 -6.71 -4.60 -2.50
N VAL A 96 -6.46 -5.61 -3.34
CA VAL A 96 -7.44 -6.67 -3.64
C VAL A 96 -7.78 -7.45 -2.37
N LEU A 97 -6.77 -7.85 -1.59
CA LEU A 97 -6.99 -8.56 -0.32
C LEU A 97 -7.82 -7.71 0.65
N GLU A 98 -7.58 -6.40 0.70
CA GLU A 98 -8.32 -5.47 1.56
C GLU A 98 -9.79 -5.35 1.13
N ILE A 99 -10.06 -5.22 -0.18
CA ILE A 99 -11.42 -5.15 -0.71
C ILE A 99 -12.20 -6.45 -0.43
N LEU A 100 -11.54 -7.60 -0.57
CA LEU A 100 -12.11 -8.91 -0.24
C LEU A 100 -12.42 -9.02 1.26
N PHE A 101 -11.49 -8.61 2.12
CA PHE A 101 -11.68 -8.58 3.56
C PHE A 101 -12.90 -7.74 3.97
N LEU A 102 -13.00 -6.52 3.45
CA LEU A 102 -14.13 -5.62 3.71
C LEU A 102 -15.45 -6.18 3.19
N SER A 103 -15.45 -6.86 2.03
CA SER A 103 -16.65 -7.46 1.45
C SER A 103 -17.16 -8.65 2.28
N ASN A 104 -16.26 -9.52 2.74
CA ASN A 104 -16.60 -10.65 3.62
C ASN A 104 -17.19 -10.19 4.97
N LEU A 105 -16.71 -9.06 5.52
CA LEU A 105 -17.27 -8.49 6.74
C LEU A 105 -18.71 -7.99 6.56
N GLN A 106 -19.03 -7.48 5.37
CA GLN A 106 -20.37 -6.97 5.06
C GLN A 106 -21.40 -8.10 4.95
N GLU A 107 -21.05 -9.21 4.28
CA GLU A 107 -21.91 -10.40 4.17
C GLU A 107 -22.26 -10.99 5.54
N LYS A 108 -21.26 -11.10 6.42
CA LYS A 108 -21.44 -11.62 7.78
C LYS A 108 -22.32 -10.71 8.66
N LYS A 109 -22.39 -9.41 8.35
CA LYS A 109 -23.30 -8.48 9.02
C LYS A 109 -24.74 -8.63 8.52
N SER A 110 -24.93 -8.89 7.22
CA SER A 110 -26.26 -9.13 6.64
C SER A 110 -26.92 -10.37 7.22
N THR A 111 -26.19 -11.48 7.34
CA THR A 111 -26.73 -12.75 7.87
C THR A 111 -27.08 -12.72 9.36
N ASN A 112 -26.33 -11.99 10.18
CA ASN A 112 -26.64 -11.82 11.61
C ASN A 112 -27.77 -10.81 11.90
N SER A 113 -28.23 -10.04 10.90
CA SER A 113 -29.36 -9.13 11.07
C SER A 113 -30.71 -9.79 10.75
N THR A 114 -30.69 -10.97 10.13
CA THR A 114 -31.88 -11.75 9.73
C THR A 114 -32.17 -12.94 10.65
N ALA A 115 -31.33 -13.15 11.67
CA ALA A 115 -31.50 -14.15 12.73
C ALA A 115 -31.85 -13.46 14.05
#